data_AF-N1WNU7-F1
#
_entry.id   AF-N1WNU7-F1
#
_cell.length_a   1.000
_cell.length_b   1.000
_cell.length_c   1.000
_cell.angle_alpha   90.00
_cell.angle_beta   90.00
_cell.angle_gamma   90.00
#
_symmetry.space_group_name_H-M   'P 1'
#
loop_
_entity.id
_entity.type
_entity.pdbx_description
1 polymer ?
#
loop_
_entity_poly.entity_id
_entity_poly.type
_entity_poly.pdbx_seq_one_letter_code
_entity_poly.pdbx_strand_id
1 'polypeptide(L)'
;MKKYLIRIFSYGFLVWLIPFMVAIPFHTKDGKLQTDLFLFKTVMILVGTLTGCVLLASLALKISGKKFPVLLSAGLIWLGINWGLDFLILIPMSKMNAGDYFIQIGLRYLTMIFISFTIGWVVDRSTNN
;
A
#
# COMPACT_ATOMS: atom_id res chain seq x y z
N MET A 1 4.27 19.83 -0.92
CA MET A 1 3.60 18.71 -1.62
C MET A 1 3.94 18.60 -3.10
N LYS A 2 3.72 19.62 -3.95
CA LYS A 2 3.94 19.55 -5.42
C LYS A 2 5.29 18.93 -5.81
N LYS A 3 6.37 19.32 -5.14
CA LYS A 3 7.73 18.78 -5.34
C LYS A 3 7.86 17.25 -5.20
N TYR A 4 7.03 16.64 -4.37
CA TYR A 4 7.09 15.20 -4.06
C TYR A 4 5.97 14.40 -4.74
N LEU A 5 5.10 15.06 -5.50
CA LEU A 5 3.84 14.47 -5.99
C LEU A 5 4.09 13.26 -6.89
N ILE A 6 4.97 13.39 -7.90
CA ILE A 6 5.35 12.28 -8.78
C ILE A 6 5.80 11.07 -7.94
N ARG A 7 6.68 11.30 -6.95
CA ARG A 7 7.21 10.26 -6.09
C ARG A 7 6.13 9.62 -5.22
N ILE A 8 5.18 10.40 -4.70
CA ILE A 8 4.03 9.90 -3.95
C ILE A 8 3.17 8.99 -4.84
N PHE A 9 2.80 9.42 -6.04
CA PHE A 9 1.99 8.61 -6.96
C PHE A 9 2.73 7.34 -7.40
N SER A 10 4.00 7.45 -7.80
CA SER A 10 4.81 6.29 -8.18
C SER A 10 4.95 5.29 -7.03
N TYR A 11 5.16 5.76 -5.80
CA TYR A 11 5.26 4.88 -4.64
C TYR A 11 3.93 4.21 -4.31
N GLY A 12 2.81 4.93 -4.37
CA GLY A 12 1.48 4.34 -4.16
C GLY A 12 1.17 3.23 -5.17
N PHE A 13 1.55 3.44 -6.43
CA PHE A 13 1.47 2.41 -7.47
C PHE A 13 2.40 1.22 -7.18
N LEU A 14 3.63 1.45 -6.73
CA LEU A 14 4.56 0.38 -6.36
C LEU A 14 4.08 -0.46 -5.17
N VAL A 15 3.41 0.14 -4.18
CA VAL A 15 2.83 -0.61 -3.05
C VAL A 15 1.76 -1.60 -3.53
N TRP A 16 1.07 -1.31 -4.63
CA TRP A 16 0.13 -2.23 -5.26
C TRP A 16 0.85 -3.25 -6.16
N LEU A 17 1.74 -2.76 -7.02
CA LEU A 17 2.40 -3.57 -8.05
C LEU A 17 3.30 -4.66 -7.45
N ILE A 18 4.04 -4.36 -6.38
CA ILE A 18 4.98 -5.32 -5.80
C ILE A 18 4.26 -6.56 -5.24
N PRO A 19 3.25 -6.45 -4.35
CA PRO A 19 2.43 -7.59 -3.94
C PRO A 19 1.78 -8.30 -5.12
N PHE A 20 1.27 -7.57 -6.11
CA PHE A 20 0.67 -8.16 -7.32
C PHE A 20 1.68 -9.04 -8.09
N MET A 21 2.90 -8.56 -8.29
CA MET A 21 3.97 -9.33 -8.93
C MET A 21 4.38 -10.55 -8.09
N VAL A 22 4.43 -10.41 -6.78
CA VAL A 22 4.70 -11.52 -5.85
C VAL A 22 3.55 -12.54 -5.85
N ALA A 23 2.32 -12.14 -6.19
CA ALA A 23 1.19 -13.05 -6.28
C ALA A 23 1.24 -14.01 -7.48
N ILE A 24 1.90 -13.61 -8.58
CA ILE A 24 2.01 -14.39 -9.83
C ILE A 24 2.52 -15.82 -9.59
N PRO A 25 3.66 -16.06 -8.91
CA PRO A 25 4.16 -17.42 -8.69
C PRO A 25 3.25 -18.29 -7.79
N PHE A 26 2.27 -17.72 -7.09
CA PHE A 26 1.31 -18.49 -6.30
C PHE A 26 0.14 -19.01 -7.15
N HIS A 27 0.04 -18.62 -8.42
CA HIS A 27 -1.05 -19.00 -9.32
C HIS A 27 -0.56 -19.87 -10.47
N THR A 28 -1.39 -20.81 -10.89
CA THR A 28 -1.19 -21.59 -12.11
C THR A 28 -1.33 -20.69 -13.35
N LYS A 29 -0.94 -21.20 -14.52
CA LYS A 29 -1.19 -20.53 -15.81
C LYS A 29 -2.68 -20.33 -16.11
N ASP A 30 -3.53 -21.22 -15.58
CA ASP A 30 -4.99 -21.13 -15.63
C ASP A 30 -5.61 -20.27 -14.50
N GLY A 31 -4.78 -19.58 -13.71
CA GLY A 31 -5.21 -18.60 -12.72
C GLY A 31 -5.72 -19.19 -11.40
N LYS A 32 -5.47 -20.47 -11.12
CA LYS A 32 -5.85 -21.14 -9.87
C LYS A 32 -4.75 -20.96 -8.83
N LEU A 33 -5.15 -20.69 -7.58
CA LEU A 33 -4.20 -20.64 -6.48
C LEU A 33 -3.59 -22.02 -6.24
N GLN A 34 -2.25 -22.10 -6.21
CA GLN A 34 -1.48 -23.33 -6.02
C GLN A 34 -1.16 -23.62 -4.54
N THR A 35 -1.49 -22.70 -3.64
CA THR A 35 -1.17 -22.75 -2.21
C THR A 35 -2.42 -22.62 -1.36
N ASP A 36 -2.29 -22.83 -0.05
CA ASP A 36 -3.31 -22.45 0.92
C ASP A 36 -3.67 -20.96 0.83
N LEU A 37 -4.97 -20.67 0.90
CA LEU A 37 -5.53 -19.32 0.77
C LEU A 37 -5.09 -18.40 1.91
N PHE A 38 -4.98 -18.91 3.13
CA PHE A 38 -4.56 -18.11 4.29
C PHE A 38 -3.07 -17.79 4.20
N LEU A 39 -2.24 -18.74 3.77
CA LEU A 39 -0.82 -18.50 3.51
C LEU A 39 -0.65 -17.41 2.45
N PHE A 40 -1.35 -17.53 1.31
CA PHE A 40 -1.30 -16.53 0.25
C PHE A 40 -1.66 -15.13 0.77
N LYS A 41 -2.81 -15.00 1.43
CA LYS A 41 -3.27 -13.73 2.00
C LYS A 41 -2.31 -13.15 3.03
N THR A 42 -1.66 -14.00 3.82
CA THR A 42 -0.67 -13.58 4.82
C THR A 42 0.57 -13.03 4.14
N VAL A 43 1.10 -13.71 3.13
CA VAL A 43 2.25 -13.23 2.34
C VAL A 43 1.92 -11.89 1.67
N MET A 44 0.73 -11.74 1.08
CA MET A 44 0.31 -10.49 0.45
C MET A 44 0.29 -9.31 1.44
N ILE A 45 -0.22 -9.52 2.66
CA ILE A 45 -0.16 -8.50 3.71
C ILE A 45 1.28 -8.16 4.05
N LEU A 46 2.12 -9.17 4.33
CA LEU A 46 3.50 -8.94 4.76
C LEU A 46 4.30 -8.18 3.70
N VAL A 47 4.19 -8.58 2.44
CA VAL A 47 4.86 -7.92 1.30
C VAL A 47 4.34 -6.50 1.11
N GLY A 48 3.01 -6.30 1.13
CA GLY A 48 2.40 -4.98 0.98
C GLY A 48 2.78 -4.02 2.10
N THR A 49 2.68 -4.47 3.35
CA THR A 49 3.07 -3.69 4.53
C THR A 49 4.55 -3.36 4.53
N LEU A 50 5.44 -4.33 4.26
CA LEU A 50 6.88 -4.09 4.19
C LEU A 50 7.22 -3.08 3.10
N THR A 51 6.65 -3.25 1.90
CA THR A 51 6.82 -2.32 0.78
C THR A 51 6.38 -0.91 1.18
N GLY A 52 5.18 -0.78 1.77
CA GLY A 52 4.66 0.49 2.25
C GLY A 52 5.57 1.15 3.28
N CYS A 53 6.07 0.40 4.26
CA CYS A 53 7.01 0.89 5.28
C CYS A 53 8.31 1.42 4.65
N VAL A 54 8.94 0.64 3.76
CA VAL A 54 10.20 1.01 3.10
C VAL A 54 10.01 2.26 2.24
N LEU A 55 8.93 2.33 1.46
CA LEU A 55 8.67 3.48 0.60
C LEU A 55 8.29 4.73 1.40
N LEU A 56 7.53 4.61 2.50
CA LEU A 56 7.23 5.74 3.40
C LEU A 56 8.49 6.24 4.10
N ALA A 57 9.34 5.35 4.61
CA ALA A 57 10.62 5.73 5.20
C ALA A 57 11.51 6.45 4.19
N SER A 58 11.64 5.90 2.97
CA SER A 58 12.39 6.54 1.87
C SER A 58 11.82 7.92 1.52
N LEU A 59 10.50 8.07 1.49
CA LEU A 59 9.84 9.34 1.24
C LEU A 59 10.11 10.35 2.36
N ALA A 60 10.03 9.92 3.63
CA ALA A 60 10.30 10.76 4.79
C ALA A 60 11.71 11.37 4.75
N LEU A 61 12.72 10.57 4.40
CA LEU A 61 14.11 11.04 4.28
C LEU A 61 14.32 12.11 3.18
N LYS A 62 13.41 12.19 2.21
CA LYS A 62 13.50 13.11 1.06
C LYS A 62 12.71 14.40 1.25
N ILE A 63 11.85 14.47 2.27
CA ILE A 63 11.04 15.65 2.54
C ILE A 63 11.84 16.64 3.39
N SER A 64 12.07 17.84 2.84
CA SER A 64 12.58 18.99 3.60
C SER A 64 11.46 19.67 4.39
N GLY A 65 11.72 20.05 5.64
CA GLY A 65 10.77 20.76 6.52
C GLY A 65 9.78 19.82 7.22
N LYS A 66 8.55 20.31 7.44
CA LYS A 66 7.46 19.54 8.08
C LYS A 66 7.03 18.37 7.19
N LYS A 67 7.24 17.15 7.68
CA LYS A 67 7.02 15.88 6.99
C LYS A 67 5.64 15.29 7.28
N PHE A 68 5.07 15.55 8.46
CA PHE A 68 3.77 14.99 8.87
C PHE A 68 2.66 15.23 7.84
N PRO A 69 2.35 16.48 7.42
CA PRO A 69 1.27 16.70 6.46
C PRO A 69 1.52 16.02 5.12
N VAL A 70 2.78 15.96 4.66
CA VAL A 70 3.13 15.34 3.38
C VAL A 70 2.98 13.82 3.45
N LEU A 71 3.41 13.19 4.54
CA LEU A 71 3.32 11.74 4.73
C LEU A 71 1.88 11.28 4.98
N LEU A 72 1.10 12.03 5.76
CA LEU A 72 -0.32 11.75 5.95
C LEU A 72 -1.09 11.82 4.61
N SER A 73 -0.86 12.87 3.82
CA SER A 73 -1.42 12.96 2.46
C SER A 73 -0.96 11.82 1.56
N ALA A 74 0.31 11.38 1.66
CA ALA A 74 0.80 10.25 0.90
C ALA A 74 0.03 8.96 1.25
N GLY A 75 -0.19 8.67 2.54
CA GLY A 75 -0.98 7.51 2.96
C GLY A 75 -2.41 7.53 2.43
N LEU A 76 -3.09 8.68 2.45
CA LEU A 76 -4.43 8.84 1.89
C LEU A 76 -4.46 8.65 0.36
N ILE A 77 -3.47 9.21 -0.35
CA ILE A 77 -3.34 9.03 -1.81
C ILE A 77 -3.08 7.56 -2.14
N TRP A 78 -2.22 6.88 -1.39
CA TRP A 78 -1.89 5.47 -1.62
C TRP A 78 -3.09 4.56 -1.39
N LEU A 79 -3.89 4.83 -0.34
CA LEU A 79 -5.16 4.14 -0.12
C LEU A 79 -6.07 4.27 -1.34
N GLY A 80 -6.26 5.50 -1.85
CA GLY A 80 -7.07 5.77 -3.03
C GLY A 80 -6.54 5.06 -4.28
N ILE A 81 -5.23 5.05 -4.50
CA ILE A 81 -4.59 4.35 -5.63
C ILE A 81 -4.84 2.84 -5.52
N ASN A 82 -4.59 2.24 -4.35
CA ASN A 82 -4.68 0.79 -4.19
C ASN A 82 -6.12 0.31 -4.31
N TRP A 83 -7.07 1.03 -3.70
CA TRP A 83 -8.49 0.75 -3.95
C TRP A 83 -8.86 0.92 -5.42
N GLY A 84 -8.45 2.02 -6.06
CA GLY A 84 -8.75 2.24 -7.48
C GLY A 84 -8.24 1.10 -8.37
N LEU A 85 -6.98 0.68 -8.18
CA LEU A 85 -6.40 -0.43 -8.93
C LEU A 85 -7.08 -1.76 -8.63
N ASP A 86 -7.46 -2.01 -7.38
CA ASP A 86 -8.19 -3.22 -7.03
C ASP A 86 -9.58 -3.26 -7.67
N PHE A 87 -10.31 -2.14 -7.68
CA PHE A 87 -11.61 -2.06 -8.37
C PHE A 87 -11.48 -2.22 -9.89
N LEU A 88 -10.39 -1.71 -10.48
CA LEU A 88 -10.17 -1.79 -11.92
C LEU A 88 -9.62 -3.14 -12.39
N ILE A 89 -8.83 -3.83 -11.56
CA ILE A 89 -8.05 -5.00 -11.95
C ILE A 89 -8.39 -6.21 -11.07
N LEU A 90 -8.19 -6.08 -9.75
CA LEU A 90 -8.24 -7.23 -8.83
C LEU A 90 -9.65 -7.80 -8.67
N ILE A 91 -10.67 -6.95 -8.51
CA ILE A 91 -12.07 -7.36 -8.33
C ILE A 91 -12.59 -8.06 -9.59
N PRO A 92 -12.45 -7.49 -10.82
CA PRO A 92 -12.83 -8.20 -12.04
C PRO A 92 -12.10 -9.54 -12.21
N MET A 93 -10.80 -9.57 -11.91
CA MET A 93 -9.96 -10.77 -12.07
C MET A 93 -10.35 -11.88 -11.09
N SER A 94 -10.62 -11.53 -9.83
CA SER A 94 -10.97 -12.48 -8.77
C SER A 94 -12.44 -12.89 -8.76
N LYS A 95 -13.30 -12.20 -9.53
CA LYS A 95 -14.76 -12.37 -9.54
C LYS A 95 -15.41 -12.21 -8.16
N MET A 96 -14.75 -11.48 -7.26
CA MET A 96 -15.27 -11.16 -5.94
C MET A 96 -16.32 -10.05 -6.03
N ASN A 97 -17.30 -10.05 -5.12
CA ASN A 97 -18.15 -8.87 -4.94
C ASN A 97 -17.43 -7.81 -4.09
N ALA A 98 -17.93 -6.57 -4.12
CA ALA A 98 -17.31 -5.45 -3.41
C ALA A 98 -17.29 -5.63 -1.88
N GLY A 99 -18.30 -6.26 -1.29
CA GLY A 99 -18.38 -6.50 0.16
C GLY A 99 -17.30 -7.47 0.64
N ASP A 100 -17.18 -8.61 -0.04
CA ASP A 100 -16.14 -9.60 0.21
C ASP A 100 -14.75 -9.01 0.00
N TYR A 101 -14.58 -8.17 -1.02
CA TYR A 101 -13.34 -7.45 -1.25
C TYR A 101 -12.96 -6.58 -0.05
N PHE A 102 -13.86 -5.75 0.48
CA PHE A 102 -13.53 -4.87 1.60
C PHE A 102 -13.17 -5.66 2.87
N ILE A 103 -13.91 -6.72 3.18
CA ILE A 103 -13.67 -7.57 4.35
C ILE A 103 -12.32 -8.28 4.24
N GLN A 104 -12.01 -8.81 3.06
CA GLN A 104 -10.85 -9.68 2.88
C GLN A 104 -9.56 -8.92 2.51
N ILE A 105 -9.68 -7.74 1.88
CA ILE A 105 -8.56 -7.00 1.29
C ILE A 105 -8.67 -5.50 1.59
N GLY A 106 -9.75 -4.85 1.17
CA GLY A 106 -9.85 -3.38 1.13
C GLY A 106 -9.58 -2.69 2.47
N LEU A 107 -10.09 -3.23 3.59
CA LEU A 107 -9.87 -2.67 4.94
C LEU A 107 -8.42 -2.81 5.41
N ARG A 108 -7.65 -3.77 4.88
CA ARG A 108 -6.25 -3.97 5.27
C ARG A 108 -5.36 -2.80 4.84
N TYR A 109 -5.74 -2.09 3.78
CA TYR A 109 -5.01 -0.90 3.32
C TYR A 109 -5.12 0.29 4.28
N LEU A 110 -6.02 0.28 5.27
CA LEU A 110 -6.05 1.31 6.32
C LEU A 110 -4.74 1.37 7.11
N THR A 111 -3.97 0.27 7.13
CA THR A 111 -2.61 0.25 7.67
C THR A 111 -1.70 1.30 7.03
N MET A 112 -1.90 1.67 5.76
CA MET A 112 -1.14 2.73 5.10
C MET A 112 -1.33 4.09 5.78
N ILE A 113 -2.54 4.39 6.25
CA ILE A 113 -2.84 5.64 6.98
C ILE A 113 -2.18 5.58 8.36
N PHE A 114 -2.31 4.46 9.07
CA PHE A 114 -1.76 4.33 10.42
C PHE A 114 -0.24 4.46 10.43
N ILE A 115 0.44 3.82 9.48
CA ILE A 115 1.89 3.86 9.36
C ILE A 115 2.34 5.26 8.91
N SER A 116 1.70 5.86 7.91
CA SER A 116 2.08 7.19 7.42
C SER A 116 1.89 8.28 8.48
N PHE A 117 0.79 8.20 9.24
CA PHE A 117 0.52 9.05 10.39
C PHE A 117 1.63 8.90 11.44
N THR A 118 1.93 7.66 11.84
CA THR A 118 2.91 7.38 12.90
C THR A 118 4.30 7.87 12.53
N ILE A 119 4.79 7.53 11.32
CA ILE A 119 6.11 7.97 10.85
C ILE A 119 6.15 9.49 10.76
N GLY A 120 5.13 10.12 10.16
CA GLY A 120 5.09 11.57 10.03
C GLY A 120 5.11 12.29 11.37
N TRP A 121 4.35 11.79 12.33
CA TRP A 121 4.22 12.38 13.66
C TRP A 121 5.53 12.29 14.46
N VAL A 122 6.16 11.12 14.44
CA VAL A 122 7.43 10.89 15.13
C VAL A 122 8.55 11.72 14.51
N VAL A 123 8.67 11.75 13.18
CA VAL A 123 9.77 12.45 12.53
C VAL A 123 9.69 13.95 12.74
N ASP A 124 8.50 14.56 12.66
CA ASP A 124 8.37 16.01 12.89
C ASP A 124 8.65 16.40 14.34
N ARG A 125 8.30 15.55 15.32
CA ARG A 125 8.63 15.81 16.73
C ARG A 125 10.09 15.60 17.05
N SER A 126 10.72 14.59 16.44
CA SER A 126 12.14 14.28 16.68
C SER A 126 13.07 15.36 16.13
N THR A 127 12.63 16.14 15.14
CA THR A 127 13.40 17.29 14.59
C THR A 127 13.10 18.63 15.26
N ASN A 128 12.11 18.71 16.15
CA ASN A 128 11.74 19.94 16.87
C ASN A 128 12.22 19.95 18.34
N ASN A 129 12.91 18.88 18.77
CA ASN A 129 13.68 18.83 20.01
C ASN A 129 15.16 18.99 19.69
#